data_AF-A0A1V8RR41-F1
#
_entry.id   AF-A0A1V8RR41-F1
#
_cell.length_a   1.000
_cell.length_b   1.000
_cell.length_c   1.000
_cell.angle_alpha   90.00
_cell.angle_beta   90.00
_cell.angle_gamma   90.00
#
_symmetry.space_group_name_H-M   'P 1'
#
loop_
_entity.id
_entity.type
_entity.pdbx_description
1 polymer ?
#
loop_
_entity_poly.entity_id
_entity_poly.type
_entity_poly.pdbx_seq_one_letter_code
_entity_poly.pdbx_strand_id
1 'polypeptide(L)'
;MTSMLPEQASVVGSFGAMTLLDFRSFGATATGADLVVFSEAFVGGYLRGLDYGARLGLRGTEGREDFRHYSESAIDLLGPEASRLGEIAGDNGSISWSDVIERTAESSIARR
;
A
#
# COMPACT_ATOMS: atom_id res chain seq x y z
N MET A 1 -10.83 29.50 -9.10
CA MET A 1 -9.54 28.97 -9.58
C MET A 1 -8.56 29.00 -8.42
N THR A 2 -8.38 27.84 -7.79
CA THR A 2 -7.15 27.31 -7.16
C THR A 2 -7.63 26.05 -6.44
N SER A 3 -7.53 24.93 -7.16
CA SER A 3 -7.68 23.59 -6.59
C SER A 3 -6.48 23.37 -5.67
N MET A 4 -6.74 23.39 -4.37
CA MET A 4 -5.78 22.95 -3.37
C MET A 4 -5.77 21.42 -3.46
N LEU A 5 -4.82 20.87 -4.22
CA LEU A 5 -4.50 19.45 -4.15
C LEU A 5 -4.02 19.18 -2.72
N PRO A 6 -4.50 18.13 -2.04
CA PRO A 6 -3.96 17.76 -0.75
C PRO A 6 -2.52 17.29 -0.95
N GLU A 7 -1.59 18.20 -0.66
CA GLU A 7 -0.19 17.92 -0.44
C GLU A 7 -0.09 16.89 0.70
N GLN A 8 0.42 15.71 0.36
CA GLN A 8 1.13 14.81 1.27
C GLN A 8 0.53 14.74 2.69
N ALA A 9 -0.55 13.99 2.86
CA ALA A 9 -1.00 13.57 4.19
C ALA A 9 0.07 12.67 4.82
N SER A 10 1.10 13.27 5.40
CA SER A 10 2.03 12.63 6.32
C SER A 10 1.40 12.65 7.71
N VAL A 11 0.50 11.69 7.97
CA VAL A 11 0.09 11.37 9.34
C VAL A 11 1.21 10.56 9.97
N VAL A 12 2.02 11.24 10.80
CA VAL A 12 3.00 10.59 11.68
C VAL A 12 2.24 10.02 12.87
N GLY A 13 1.96 8.71 12.82
CA GLY A 13 1.35 7.96 13.91
C GLY A 13 1.67 6.46 13.78
N SER A 14 2.31 5.89 14.82
CA SER A 14 2.62 4.46 15.08
C SER A 14 2.75 3.53 13.85
N PHE A 15 3.99 3.17 13.54
CA PHE A 15 4.46 2.36 12.42
C PHE A 15 3.68 1.05 12.17
N GLY A 16 2.97 1.02 11.05
CA GLY A 16 2.36 -0.14 10.42
C GLY A 16 1.34 0.33 9.40
N ALA A 17 1.72 0.32 8.11
CA ALA A 17 0.89 0.54 6.92
C ALA A 17 -0.41 1.36 7.09
N MET A 18 -0.44 2.56 6.48
CA MET A 18 -1.66 3.32 6.15
C MET A 18 -2.86 2.38 5.92
N THR A 19 -3.90 2.57 6.72
CA THR A 19 -4.93 1.55 7.00
C THR A 19 -6.03 1.57 5.93
N LEU A 20 -6.75 0.45 5.75
CA LEU A 20 -7.98 0.33 4.91
C LEU A 20 -9.03 1.45 5.11
N LEU A 21 -8.95 2.18 6.23
CA LEU A 21 -9.76 3.37 6.54
C LEU A 21 -9.52 4.53 5.57
N ASP A 22 -8.31 4.70 5.04
CA ASP A 22 -8.00 5.75 4.07
C ASP A 22 -8.59 5.41 2.70
N PHE A 23 -8.52 4.14 2.30
CA PHE A 23 -9.16 3.64 1.08
C PHE A 23 -10.68 3.87 1.10
N ARG A 24 -11.32 3.74 2.27
CA ARG A 24 -12.75 4.06 2.46
C ARG A 24 -13.03 5.56 2.38
N SER A 25 -12.13 6.40 2.89
CA SER A 25 -12.32 7.86 2.97
C SER A 25 -12.09 8.58 1.63
N PHE A 26 -11.22 8.03 0.76
CA PHE A 26 -11.01 8.51 -0.61
C PHE A 26 -12.00 7.94 -1.64
N GLY A 27 -12.99 7.15 -1.18
CA GLY A 27 -14.00 6.54 -2.01
C GLY A 27 -14.84 7.56 -2.81
N ALA A 28 -15.33 7.10 -3.96
CA ALA A 28 -16.23 7.85 -4.84
C ALA A 28 -17.44 8.48 -4.16
N THR A 29 -17.91 7.92 -3.05
CA THR A 29 -19.02 8.48 -2.29
C THR A 29 -18.75 9.90 -1.80
N ALA A 30 -17.50 10.29 -1.59
CA ALA A 30 -17.14 11.66 -1.23
C ALA A 30 -17.00 12.61 -2.45
N THR A 31 -16.69 12.07 -3.64
CA THR A 31 -16.30 12.87 -4.83
C THR A 31 -17.26 12.76 -6.01
N GLY A 32 -18.15 11.76 -6.02
CA GLY A 32 -18.99 11.36 -7.14
C GLY A 32 -18.24 10.69 -8.30
N ALA A 33 -17.02 10.18 -8.08
CA ALA A 33 -16.16 9.67 -9.15
C ALA A 33 -16.45 8.20 -9.53
N ASP A 34 -16.56 7.87 -10.81
CA ASP A 34 -16.76 6.48 -11.26
C ASP A 34 -15.49 5.61 -11.18
N LEU A 35 -14.31 6.25 -11.21
CA LEU A 35 -13.00 5.61 -11.17
C LEU A 35 -12.07 6.34 -10.19
N VAL A 36 -11.47 5.58 -9.27
CA VAL A 36 -10.44 6.07 -8.33
C VAL A 36 -9.12 5.36 -8.63
N VAL A 37 -8.06 6.13 -8.84
CA VAL A 37 -6.70 5.63 -9.11
C VAL A 37 -5.78 6.05 -7.98
N PHE A 38 -5.17 5.07 -7.32
CA PHE A 38 -4.21 5.29 -6.24
C PHE A 38 -2.77 5.34 -6.76
N SER A 39 -1.87 5.88 -5.94
CA SER A 39 -0.45 5.98 -6.27
C SER A 39 0.24 4.61 -6.30
N GLU A 40 1.45 4.57 -6.84
CA GLU A 40 2.33 3.39 -6.79
C GLU A 40 2.62 2.98 -5.34
N ALA A 41 2.67 1.66 -5.12
CA ALA A 41 2.96 1.05 -3.81
C ALA A 41 2.09 1.62 -2.67
N PHE A 42 0.84 1.98 -2.98
CA PHE A 42 -0.10 2.55 -2.02
C PHE A 42 -0.32 1.62 -0.83
N VAL A 43 -0.44 0.31 -1.10
CA VAL A 43 -0.49 -0.74 -0.07
C VAL A 43 0.89 -1.38 0.09
N GLY A 44 1.37 -1.49 1.32
CA GLY A 44 2.73 -1.96 1.65
C GLY A 44 3.77 -0.84 1.68
N GLY A 45 3.53 0.26 0.97
CA GLY A 45 4.31 1.49 1.06
C GLY A 45 5.58 1.50 0.22
N TYR A 46 6.08 2.71 -0.03
CA TYR A 46 7.31 2.95 -0.78
C TYR A 46 8.41 3.48 0.14
N LEU A 47 9.38 2.63 0.50
CA LEU A 47 10.44 2.95 1.46
C LEU A 47 11.58 3.77 0.84
N ARG A 48 11.26 4.99 0.41
CA ARG A 48 12.24 5.92 -0.17
C ARG A 48 13.31 6.30 0.86
N GLY A 49 14.58 6.14 0.48
CA GLY A 49 15.73 6.58 1.27
C GLY A 49 16.22 5.57 2.31
N LEU A 50 15.58 4.41 2.44
CA LEU A 50 16.03 3.33 3.30
C LEU A 50 17.11 2.48 2.58
N ASP A 51 18.28 2.31 3.19
CA ASP A 51 19.40 1.52 2.64
C ASP A 51 19.53 0.12 3.27
N TYR A 52 18.64 -0.22 4.22
CA TYR A 52 18.66 -1.45 5.02
C TYR A 52 20.03 -1.75 5.67
N GLY A 53 20.85 -0.73 5.91
CA GLY A 53 22.23 -0.91 6.40
C GLY A 53 23.07 -1.84 5.50
N ALA A 54 22.67 -2.06 4.24
CA ALA A 54 23.30 -2.99 3.31
C ALA A 54 24.49 -2.34 2.63
N ARG A 55 25.56 -2.11 3.40
CA ARG A 55 26.85 -1.60 2.88
C ARG A 55 27.71 -2.76 2.41
N LEU A 56 28.74 -2.50 1.59
CA LEU A 56 29.61 -3.52 0.99
C LEU A 56 30.07 -4.57 2.03
N GLY A 57 29.61 -5.82 1.87
CA GLY A 57 29.92 -6.95 2.77
C GLY A 57 29.25 -6.93 4.14
N LEU A 58 28.55 -5.85 4.51
CA LEU A 58 27.90 -5.68 5.81
C LEU A 58 26.39 -5.85 5.70
N ARG A 59 25.82 -6.54 6.68
CA ARG A 59 24.38 -6.67 6.87
C ARG A 59 24.08 -6.39 8.34
N GLY A 60 23.63 -5.17 8.63
CA GLY A 60 23.23 -4.78 9.98
C GLY A 60 22.03 -5.58 10.47
N THR A 61 21.90 -5.73 11.80
CA THR A 61 20.70 -6.31 12.43
C THR A 61 19.48 -5.43 12.22
N GLU A 62 19.65 -4.11 12.38
CA GLU A 62 18.60 -3.10 12.17
C GLU A 62 17.99 -3.20 10.77
N GLY A 63 18.84 -3.22 9.74
CA GLY A 63 18.38 -3.39 8.36
C GLY A 63 17.67 -4.72 8.06
N ARG A 64 17.98 -5.80 8.80
CA ARG A 64 17.22 -7.05 8.70
C ARG A 64 15.83 -6.91 9.33
N GLU A 65 15.72 -6.23 10.45
CA GLU A 65 14.43 -5.92 11.08
C GLU A 65 13.60 -4.99 10.21
N ASP A 66 14.20 -3.96 9.62
CA ASP A 66 13.52 -3.07 8.67
C ASP A 66 13.00 -3.85 7.46
N PHE A 67 13.82 -4.72 6.89
CA PHE A 67 13.39 -5.59 5.79
C PHE A 67 12.29 -6.55 6.22
N ARG A 68 12.38 -7.13 7.42
CA ARG A 68 11.34 -8.01 7.98
C ARG A 68 10.02 -7.27 8.10
N HIS A 69 10.01 -6.07 8.69
CA HIS A 69 8.80 -5.25 8.80
C HIS A 69 8.22 -4.89 7.42
N TYR A 70 9.07 -4.52 6.47
CA TYR A 70 8.63 -4.24 5.10
C TYR A 70 7.99 -5.47 4.44
N SER A 71 8.66 -6.62 4.52
CA SER A 71 8.15 -7.88 3.97
C SER A 71 6.86 -8.32 4.66
N GLU A 72 6.72 -8.09 5.97
CA GLU A 72 5.52 -8.37 6.75
C GLU A 72 4.35 -7.46 6.37
N SER A 73 4.63 -6.22 5.95
CA SER A 73 3.63 -5.24 5.53
C SER A 73 3.02 -5.48 4.14
N ALA A 74 3.68 -6.29 3.31
CA ALA A 74 3.18 -6.71 2.01
C ALA A 74 1.99 -7.69 2.14
N ILE A 75 1.09 -7.67 1.16
CA ILE A 75 -0.16 -8.45 1.20
C ILE A 75 -0.09 -9.71 0.33
N ASP A 76 -0.94 -10.70 0.63
CA ASP A 76 -1.20 -11.82 -0.27
C ASP A 76 -2.39 -11.46 -1.18
N LEU A 77 -2.21 -11.59 -2.50
CA LEU A 77 -3.27 -11.30 -3.47
C LEU A 77 -4.44 -12.28 -3.42
N LEU A 78 -4.24 -13.49 -2.88
CA LEU A 78 -5.29 -14.47 -2.61
C LEU A 78 -5.73 -14.44 -1.14
N GLY A 79 -5.18 -13.51 -0.36
CA GLY A 79 -5.43 -13.34 1.06
C GLY A 79 -6.69 -12.52 1.38
N PRO A 80 -7.02 -12.44 2.68
CA PRO A 80 -8.12 -11.63 3.17
C PRO A 80 -7.94 -10.13 2.89
N GLU A 81 -6.71 -9.62 2.82
CA GLU A 81 -6.42 -8.21 2.57
C GLU A 81 -6.87 -7.77 1.18
N ALA A 82 -6.59 -8.57 0.15
CA ALA A 82 -7.02 -8.31 -1.23
C ALA A 82 -8.54 -8.39 -1.38
N SER A 83 -9.17 -9.39 -0.73
CA SER A 83 -10.64 -9.51 -0.69
C SER A 83 -11.28 -8.27 -0.06
N ARG A 84 -10.68 -7.79 1.04
CA ARG A 84 -11.16 -6.62 1.77
C ARG A 84 -11.07 -5.33 0.95
N LEU A 85 -10.03 -5.16 0.12
CA LEU A 85 -9.95 -4.03 -0.81
C LEU A 85 -11.10 -4.06 -1.84
N GLY A 86 -11.43 -5.25 -2.35
CA GLY A 86 -12.56 -5.45 -3.26
C GLY A 86 -13.91 -5.12 -2.60
N GLU A 87 -14.13 -5.55 -1.35
CA GLU A 87 -15.32 -5.21 -0.58
C GLU A 87 -15.49 -3.69 -0.45
N ILE A 88 -14.43 -2.95 -0.11
CA ILE A 88 -14.52 -1.50 0.05
C ILE A 88 -14.81 -0.80 -1.28
N ALA A 89 -14.23 -1.28 -2.38
CA ALA A 89 -14.54 -0.75 -3.72
C ALA A 89 -16.03 -0.94 -4.06
N GLY A 90 -16.57 -2.12 -3.75
CA GLY A 90 -17.99 -2.45 -3.90
C GLY A 90 -18.90 -1.57 -3.03
N ASP A 91 -18.57 -1.40 -1.74
CA ASP A 91 -19.29 -0.54 -0.80
C ASP A 91 -19.33 0.93 -1.25
N ASN A 92 -18.28 1.39 -1.94
CA ASN A 92 -18.18 2.75 -2.47
C ASN A 92 -18.88 2.92 -3.82
N GLY A 93 -19.36 1.85 -4.45
CA GLY A 93 -20.00 1.90 -5.77
C GLY A 93 -19.06 2.36 -6.88
N SER A 94 -17.75 2.14 -6.73
CA SER A 94 -16.72 2.69 -7.62
C SER A 94 -15.77 1.64 -8.15
N ILE A 95 -15.25 1.86 -9.34
CA ILE A 95 -14.10 1.09 -9.83
C ILE A 95 -12.84 1.70 -9.21
N SER A 96 -11.99 0.88 -8.62
CA SER A 96 -10.73 1.33 -8.01
C SER A 96 -9.53 0.60 -8.60
N TRP A 97 -8.45 1.34 -8.85
CA TRP A 97 -7.16 0.78 -9.23
C TRP A 97 -6.10 1.18 -8.21
N SER A 98 -5.38 0.20 -7.66
CA SER A 98 -4.31 0.43 -6.69
C SER A 98 -3.15 -0.51 -6.97
N ASP A 99 -1.94 0.03 -6.90
CA ASP A 99 -0.74 -0.78 -6.79
C ASP A 99 -0.53 -1.24 -5.35
N VAL A 100 0.00 -2.47 -5.23
CA VAL A 100 0.25 -3.13 -3.95
C VAL A 100 1.61 -3.82 -3.99
N ILE A 101 2.27 -3.89 -2.84
CA ILE A 101 3.42 -4.77 -2.67
C ILE A 101 2.90 -6.16 -2.30
N GLU A 102 3.12 -7.13 -3.19
CA GLU A 102 2.75 -8.52 -2.94
C GLU A 102 3.85 -9.28 -2.19
N ARG A 103 3.43 -10.11 -1.23
CA ARG A 103 4.25 -11.17 -0.65
C ARG A 103 3.76 -12.49 -1.21
N THR A 104 4.70 -13.30 -1.72
CA THR A 104 4.39 -14.65 -2.16
C THR A 104 5.53 -15.62 -1.87
N ALA A 105 5.17 -16.89 -1.67
CA ALA A 105 6.12 -18.00 -1.65
C ALA A 105 6.47 -18.50 -3.08
N GLU A 106 5.62 -18.22 -4.08
CA GLU A 106 5.79 -18.58 -5.50
C GLU A 106 5.33 -17.44 -6.42
N SER A 107 6.00 -17.19 -7.55
CA SER A 107 5.66 -16.06 -8.43
C SER A 107 4.20 -16.12 -8.95
N SER A 108 3.45 -15.03 -8.77
CA SER A 108 2.08 -14.85 -9.27
C SER A 108 1.97 -14.90 -10.80
N ILE A 109 3.05 -14.52 -11.50
CA ILE A 109 3.18 -14.54 -12.96
C ILE A 109 3.10 -15.97 -13.54
N ALA A 110 3.47 -17.00 -12.78
CA ALA A 110 3.49 -18.38 -13.25
C ALA A 110 2.12 -19.10 -13.20
N ARG A 111 1.08 -18.47 -12.65
CA ARG A 111 -0.26 -19.07 -12.48
C ARG A 111 -1.35 -18.49 -13.41
N ARG A 112 -0.98 -17.70 -14.41
CA ARG A 112 -1.90 -17.17 -15.45
C ARG A 112 -1.78 -17.91 -16.77
#